data_AF-A0A5K1GGW9-F1
#
_entry.id   AF-A0A5K1GGW9-F1
#
_cell.length_a   1.000
_cell.length_b   1.000
_cell.length_c   1.000
_cell.angle_alpha   90.00
_cell.angle_beta   90.00
_cell.angle_gamma   90.00
#
_symmetry.space_group_name_H-M   'P 1'
#
loop_
_entity.id
_entity.type
_entity.pdbx_description
1 polymer ?
#
loop_
_entity_poly.entity_id
_entity_poly.type
_entity_poly.pdbx_seq_one_letter_code
_entity_poly.pdbx_strand_id
1 'polypeptide(L)' 'EFSCEVESDGRVLIRGVTTTGEKRVLRHSHVFEMRTQRLCASGPFTVSFQLPGPVEPRQFSGNFGADGILEGIVMKDRR' A
#
# COMPACT_ATOMS: atom_id res chain seq x y z
N GLU A 1 0.27 4.61 -9.35
CA GLU A 1 1.32 3.59 -9.32
C GLU A 1 1.52 3.17 -7.87
N PHE A 2 1.48 1.88 -7.58
CA PHE A 2 1.61 1.33 -6.23
C PHE A 2 3.01 0.72 -6.10
N SER A 3 3.70 0.97 -4.98
CA SER A 3 4.99 0.33 -4.68
C SER A 3 5.08 -0.08 -3.21
N CYS A 4 5.81 -1.16 -2.97
CA CYS A 4 6.18 -1.66 -1.65
C CYS A 4 7.65 -2.06 -1.71
N GLU A 5 8.49 -1.33 -0.99
CA GLU A 5 9.93 -1.52 -0.91
C GLU A 5 10.29 -2.05 0.49
N VAL A 6 11.18 -3.03 0.54
CA VAL A 6 11.70 -3.60 1.78
C VAL A 6 13.22 -3.49 1.75
N GLU A 7 13.78 -2.76 2.70
CA GLU A 7 15.23 -2.58 2.84
C GLU A 7 15.82 -3.68 3.75
N SER A 8 17.12 -3.96 3.62
CA SER A 8 17.79 -5.04 4.35
C SER A 8 17.81 -4.84 5.86
N ASP A 9 17.67 -3.60 6.34
CA ASP A 9 17.57 -3.28 7.76
C ASP A 9 16.18 -3.56 8.35
N GLY A 10 15.22 -3.98 7.52
CA GLY A 10 13.84 -4.26 7.90
C GLY A 10 12.89 -3.07 7.71
N ARG A 11 13.36 -1.95 7.13
CA ARG A 11 12.48 -0.82 6.82
C ARG A 11 11.55 -1.18 5.67
N VAL A 12 10.27 -0.94 5.86
CA VAL A 12 9.24 -1.08 4.81
C VAL A 12 8.73 0.29 4.41
N LEU A 13 8.60 0.51 3.10
CA LEU A 13 8.07 1.73 2.51
C LEU A 13 6.98 1.39 1.48
N ILE A 14 5.76 1.85 1.76
CA ILE A 14 4.61 1.66 0.88
C ILE A 14 4.20 3.01 0.32
N ARG A 15 4.05 3.09 -1.00
CA ARG A 15 3.58 4.28 -1.70
C ARG A 15 2.42 3.91 -2.61
N GLY A 16 1.49 4.84 -2.76
CA GLY A 16 0.36 4.65 -3.67
C GLY A 16 -0.44 5.92 -3.85
N VAL A 17 -1.54 5.80 -4.58
CA VAL A 17 -2.49 6.90 -4.81
C VAL A 17 -3.89 6.39 -4.51
N THR A 18 -4.59 7.07 -3.61
CA THR A 18 -6.03 6.85 -3.38
C THR A 18 -6.82 7.66 -4.41
N THR A 19 -7.73 7.00 -5.12
CA THR A 19 -8.65 7.69 -6.06
C THR A 19 -10.05 7.90 -5.46
N THR A 20 -10.26 7.41 -4.23
CA THR A 20 -11.52 7.53 -3.48
C THR A 20 -11.36 8.60 -2.39
N GLY A 21 -12.48 9.13 -1.91
CA GLY A 21 -12.48 10.26 -0.96
C GLY A 21 -12.95 11.59 -1.58
N GLU A 22 -13.06 11.65 -2.91
CA GLU A 22 -13.75 12.73 -3.60
C GLU A 22 -15.26 12.56 -3.57
N LYS A 23 -16.02 13.65 -3.71
CA LYS A 23 -17.49 13.62 -3.75
C LYS A 23 -18.01 12.77 -4.92
N ARG A 24 -17.31 12.81 -6.06
CA ARG A 24 -17.66 12.09 -7.29
C ARG A 24 -16.44 11.33 -7.79
N VAL A 25 -16.59 10.04 -8.09
CA VAL A 25 -15.52 9.20 -8.63
C VAL A 25 -15.91 8.69 -10.02
N LEU A 26 -15.02 8.81 -11.00
CA LEU A 26 -15.18 8.22 -12.33
C LEU A 26 -14.49 6.84 -12.35
N ARG A 27 -15.25 5.78 -12.62
CA ARG A 27 -14.71 4.43 -12.75
C ARG A 27 -15.52 3.62 -13.76
N HIS A 28 -14.87 2.90 -14.66
CA HIS A 28 -15.52 2.12 -15.72
C HIS A 28 -16.56 2.93 -16.53
N SER A 29 -16.27 4.21 -16.83
CA SER A 29 -17.20 5.13 -17.51
C SER A 29 -18.49 5.46 -16.74
N HIS A 30 -18.55 5.14 -15.45
CA HIS A 30 -19.65 5.52 -14.56
C HIS A 30 -19.18 6.57 -13.54
N VAL A 31 -20.10 7.48 -13.18
CA VAL A 31 -19.89 8.47 -12.12
C VAL A 31 -20.59 8.00 -10.85
N PHE A 32 -19.85 7.84 -9.77
CA PHE A 32 -20.34 7.41 -8.47
C PHE A 32 -20.31 8.58 -7.49
N GLU A 33 -21.41 8.80 -6.75
CA GLU A 33 -21.46 9.79 -5.67
C GLU A 33 -21.18 9.13 -4.31
N MET A 34 -20.16 9.62 -3.62
CA MET A 34 -19.74 9.07 -2.33
C MET A 34 -20.69 9.56 -1.22
N ARG A 35 -21.45 8.63 -0.62
CA ARG A 35 -22.34 8.94 0.51
C ARG A 35 -21.59 9.13 1.82
N THR A 36 -20.48 8.40 2.02
CA THR A 36 -19.63 8.53 3.20
C THR A 36 -18.62 9.65 2.99
N GLN A 37 -18.75 10.72 3.78
CA GLN A 37 -17.90 11.90 3.70
C GLN A 37 -17.07 11.99 4.97
N ARG A 38 -15.88 11.37 4.95
CA ARG A 38 -14.79 11.42 5.98
C ARG A 38 -13.65 10.42 5.67
N LEU A 39 -13.51 10.02 4.41
CA LEU A 39 -12.36 9.21 4.00
C LEU A 39 -11.14 10.12 3.83
N CYS A 40 -9.94 9.53 3.87
CA CYS A 40 -8.72 10.23 3.46
C CYS A 40 -8.93 10.86 2.07
N ALA A 41 -8.37 12.05 1.86
CA ALA A 41 -8.44 12.70 0.56
C ALA A 41 -7.86 11.80 -0.53
N SER A 42 -8.33 11.99 -1.76
CA SER A 42 -7.65 11.42 -2.92
C SER A 42 -6.24 11.99 -3.00
N GLY A 43 -5.32 11.21 -3.56
CA GLY A 43 -3.96 11.64 -3.82
C GLY A 43 -2.91 10.67 -3.30
N PRO A 44 -1.64 11.09 -3.36
CA PRO A 44 -0.51 10.28 -2.93
C PRO A 44 -0.55 9.99 -1.43
N PHE A 45 -0.24 8.75 -1.06
CA PHE A 45 0.02 8.38 0.32
C PHE A 45 1.38 7.70 0.45
N THR A 46 1.91 7.73 1.67
CA THR A 46 3.13 7.01 2.04
C THR A 46 2.97 6.46 3.44
N VAL A 47 3.31 5.18 3.61
CA VAL A 47 3.35 4.49 4.90
C VAL A 47 4.73 3.89 5.07
N SER A 48 5.32 4.01 6.25
CA SER A 48 6.59 3.37 6.57
C SER A 48 6.55 2.80 7.98
N PHE A 49 7.15 1.64 8.14
CA PHE A 49 7.29 0.97 9.44
C PHE A 49 8.56 0.11 9.45
N GLN A 50 8.98 -0.26 10.66
CA GLN A 50 10.19 -1.03 10.89
C GLN A 50 9.83 -2.45 11.31
N LEU A 51 10.38 -3.45 10.62
CA LEU A 51 10.32 -4.83 11.06
C LEU A 51 11.28 -5.07 12.24
N PRO A 52 11.05 -6.08 13.10
CA PRO A 52 11.85 -6.29 14.32
C PRO A 52 13.33 -6.66 14.13
N GLY A 53 13.85 -6.63 12.90
CA GLY A 53 15.25 -6.91 12.59
C GLY A 53 15.52 -6.97 11.09
N PRO A 54 16.78 -7.24 10.71
CA PRO A 54 17.19 -7.36 9.32
C PRO A 54 16.46 -8.47 8.58
N VAL A 55 16.31 -8.29 7.28
CA VAL A 55 15.58 -9.18 6.36
C VAL A 55 16.39 -9.44 5.10
N GLU A 56 15.99 -10.43 4.31
CA GLU A 56 16.53 -10.68 2.96
C GLU A 56 15.55 -10.13 1.90
N PRO A 57 15.76 -8.91 1.36
CA PRO A 57 14.82 -8.27 0.45
C PRO A 57 14.58 -9.06 -0.83
N ARG A 58 15.56 -9.85 -1.28
CA ARG A 58 15.44 -10.66 -2.50
C ARG A 58 14.40 -11.78 -2.38
N GLN A 59 13.98 -12.11 -1.16
CA GLN A 59 12.96 -13.10 -0.85
C GLN A 59 11.62 -12.45 -0.45
N PHE A 60 11.43 -11.17 -0.75
CA PHE A 60 10.14 -10.52 -0.57
C PHE A 60 9.14 -10.99 -1.63
N SER A 61 7.93 -11.35 -1.18
CA SER A 61 6.75 -11.49 -2.04
C SER A 61 5.63 -10.61 -1.51
N GLY A 62 4.98 -9.87 -2.40
CA GLY A 62 3.88 -8.96 -2.06
C GLY A 62 2.69 -9.18 -2.96
N ASN A 63 1.49 -9.10 -2.38
CA ASN A 63 0.23 -9.17 -3.10
C ASN A 63 -0.69 -8.03 -2.65
N PHE A 64 -1.25 -7.27 -3.61
CA PHE A 64 -2.31 -6.31 -3.34
C PHE A 64 -3.62 -6.86 -3.89
N GLY A 65 -4.43 -7.42 -3.01
CA GLY A 65 -5.68 -8.09 -3.35
C GLY A 65 -6.74 -7.13 -3.88
N ALA A 66 -7.68 -7.67 -4.65
CA ALA A 66 -8.84 -6.92 -5.13
C ALA A 66 -9.81 -6.53 -3.99
N ASP A 67 -9.63 -7.12 -2.81
CA ASP A 67 -10.29 -6.78 -1.54
C ASP A 67 -9.71 -5.52 -0.88
N GLY A 68 -8.61 -4.97 -1.41
CA GLY A 68 -7.95 -3.79 -0.88
C GLY A 68 -6.96 -4.11 0.26
N ILE A 69 -6.57 -5.37 0.42
CA ILE A 69 -5.58 -5.79 1.42
C ILE A 69 -4.21 -5.95 0.77
N LEU A 70 -3.19 -5.36 1.39
CA LEU A 70 -1.79 -5.59 1.05
C LEU A 70 -1.21 -6.65 1.99
N GLU A 71 -0.73 -7.75 1.42
CA GLU A 71 -0.03 -8.81 2.13
C GLU A 71 1.41 -8.90 1.63
N GLY A 72 2.36 -9.09 2.55
CA GLY A 72 3.78 -9.18 2.24
C GLY A 72 4.46 -10.24 3.10
N ILE A 73 5.25 -11.11 2.48
CA ILE A 73 6.08 -12.11 3.15
C ILE A 73 7.53 -11.78 2.86
N VAL A 74 8.36 -11.71 3.90
CA VAL A 74 9.80 -11.54 3.77
C VAL A 74 10.52 -12.43 4.78
N MET A 75 11.69 -12.94 4.38
CA MET A 75 12.50 -13.78 5.24
C MET A 75 13.36 -12.93 6.17
N LYS A 76 13.41 -13.29 7.46
CA LYS A 76 14.40 -12.75 8.39
C LYS A 76 15.81 -13.05 7.88
N ASP A 77 16.71 -12.09 8.03
CA ASP A 77 18.13 -12.37 7.84
C ASP A 77 18.58 -13.41 8.88
N ARG A 78 19.45 -14.32 8.46
CA ARG A 78 20.00 -15.40 9.28
C ARG A 78 21.41 -15.11 9.77
N ARG A 79 21.99 -13.99 9.36
CA ARG A 79 23.33 -13.55 9.77
C ARG A 79 23.34 -12.93 11.16
#